data_AF-A0AAW0LKM7-F1
#
_entry.id   AF-A0AAW0LKM7-F1
#
_cell.length_a   1.000
_cell.length_b   1.000
_cell.length_c   1.000
_cell.angle_alpha   90.00
_cell.angle_beta   90.00
_cell.angle_gamma   90.00
#
_symmetry.space_group_name_H-M   'P 1'
#
loop_
_entity.id
_entity.type
_entity.pdbx_description
1 polymer ?
#
loop_
_entity_poly.entity_id
_entity_poly.type
_entity_poly.pdbx_seq_one_letter_code
_entity_poly.pdbx_strand_id
1 'polypeptide(L)' 'MGSITAATKPHVVCVAYPLQGHINPMIKLAKLLHHKGFHVTFVNTEYNHKRLLRSRGPNAL' A
#
# COMPACT_ATOMS: atom_id res chain seq x y z
N MET A 1 -17.47 29.80 -17.75
CA MET A 1 -17.70 28.45 -17.20
C MET A 1 -16.36 27.88 -16.77
N GLY A 2 -16.07 27.88 -15.47
CA GLY A 2 -14.82 27.32 -14.94
C GLY A 2 -14.87 25.80 -14.95
N SER A 3 -13.90 25.16 -15.60
CA SER A 3 -13.72 23.71 -15.53
C SER A 3 -13.33 23.35 -14.10
N ILE A 4 -14.22 22.67 -13.38
CA ILE A 4 -13.90 22.04 -12.10
C ILE A 4 -13.07 20.81 -12.46
N THR A 5 -11.77 20.97 -12.63
CA THR A 5 -10.88 19.80 -12.67
C THR A 5 -10.97 19.19 -11.28
N ALA A 6 -11.71 18.09 -11.14
CA ALA A 6 -11.65 17.28 -9.94
C ALA A 6 -10.17 17.01 -9.68
N ALA A 7 -9.61 17.58 -8.62
CA ALA A 7 -8.18 17.54 -8.35
C ALA A 7 -7.75 16.07 -8.29
N THR A 8 -7.15 15.58 -9.37
CA THR A 8 -6.78 14.18 -9.51
C THR A 8 -5.67 13.90 -8.51
N LYS A 9 -5.98 13.13 -7.46
CA LYS A 9 -4.98 12.70 -6.49
C LYS A 9 -3.88 11.93 -7.22
N PRO A 10 -2.59 12.29 -7.07
CA PRO A 10 -1.51 11.51 -7.63
C PRO A 10 -1.60 10.06 -7.13
N HIS A 11 -1.48 9.10 -8.04
CA HIS A 11 -1.63 7.67 -7.75
C HIS A 11 -0.27 6.99 -7.68
N VAL A 12 -0.05 6.21 -6.62
CA VAL A 12 1.16 5.42 -6.42
C VAL A 12 0.80 3.94 -6.28
N VAL A 13 1.56 3.10 -6.96
CA VAL A 13 1.51 1.63 -6.82
C VAL A 13 2.73 1.17 -6.03
N CYS A 14 2.50 0.57 -4.87
CA CYS A 14 3.54 0.03 -4.00
C CYS A 14 3.64 -1.48 -4.18
N VAL A 15 4.77 -1.97 -4.68
CA VAL A 15 5.06 -3.41 -4.82
C VAL A 15 6.16 -3.79 -3.83
N ALA A 16 5.83 -4.56 -2.80
CA ALA A 16 6.81 -4.98 -1.80
C ALA A 16 7.56 -6.23 -2.23
N TYR A 17 8.89 -6.18 -2.18
CA TYR A 17 9.74 -7.34 -2.45
C TYR A 17 9.50 -8.43 -1.37
N PRO A 18 9.35 -9.72 -1.73
CA PRO A 18 8.94 -10.80 -0.82
C PRO A 18 10.04 -11.29 0.14
N LEU A 19 10.91 -10.39 0.60
CA LEU A 19 11.94 -10.70 1.59
C LEU A 19 11.51 -10.29 2.99
N GLN A 20 12.02 -11.04 3.97
CA GLN A 20 11.80 -10.74 5.38
C GLN A 20 12.23 -9.30 5.68
N GLY A 21 11.35 -8.53 6.30
CA GLY A 21 11.61 -7.14 6.67
C GLY A 21 11.23 -6.08 5.61
N HIS A 22 10.85 -6.43 4.37
CA HIS A 22 10.52 -5.43 3.34
C HIS A 22 9.02 -5.06 3.27
N ILE A 23 8.14 -6.00 3.65
CA ILE A 23 6.68 -5.78 3.61
C ILE A 23 6.25 -4.70 4.60
N ASN A 24 6.71 -4.77 5.86
CA ASN A 24 6.29 -3.83 6.91
C ASN A 24 6.72 -2.38 6.63
N PRO A 25 7.97 -2.09 6.24
CA PRO A 25 8.37 -0.75 5.80
C PRO A 25 7.57 -0.25 4.60
N MET A 26 7.29 -1.11 3.60
CA MET A 26 6.49 -0.71 2.46
C MET A 26 5.05 -0.38 2.84
N ILE A 27 4.44 -1.11 3.78
CA ILE A 27 3.11 -0.77 4.32
C ILE A 27 3.14 0.58 5.07
N LYS A 28 4.19 0.83 5.86
CA LYS A 28 4.35 2.12 6.57
C LYS A 28 4.50 3.28 5.57
N LEU A 29 5.31 3.10 4.54
CA LEU A 29 5.48 4.09 3.47
C LEU A 29 4.16 4.36 2.73
N ALA A 30 3.41 3.30 2.38
CA ALA A 30 2.10 3.43 1.76
C ALA A 30 1.12 4.25 2.62
N LYS A 31 1.10 4.03 3.94
CA LYS A 31 0.28 4.83 4.88
C LYS A 31 0.71 6.30 4.92
N LEU A 32 2.02 6.57 4.91
CA LEU A 32 2.54 7.95 4.87
C LEU A 32 2.17 8.66 3.58
N LEU A 33 2.31 7.99 2.42
CA LEU A 33 1.90 8.55 1.13
C LEU A 33 0.40 8.83 1.09
N HIS A 34 -0.42 7.90 1.58
CA HIS A 34 -1.86 8.11 1.67
C HIS A 34 -2.22 9.33 2.53
N HIS A 35 -1.57 9.48 3.69
CA HIS A 35 -1.75 10.65 4.56
C HIS A 35 -1.32 11.97 3.89
N LYS A 36 -0.37 11.92 2.95
CA LYS A 36 0.06 13.08 2.14
C LYS A 36 -0.85 13.40 0.95
N GLY A 37 -1.98 12.69 0.80
CA GLY A 37 -2.98 12.98 -0.23
C GLY A 37 -2.88 12.12 -1.48
N PHE A 38 -1.98 11.12 -1.51
CA PHE A 38 -1.88 10.18 -2.62
C PHE A 38 -3.01 9.14 -2.57
N HIS A 39 -3.49 8.75 -3.74
CA HIS A 39 -4.18 7.47 -3.88
C HIS A 39 -3.11 6.38 -3.90
N VAL A 40 -3.27 5.30 -3.13
CA VAL A 40 -2.23 4.27 -2.98
C VAL A 40 -2.84 2.90 -3.25
N THR A 41 -2.24 2.16 -4.17
CA THR A 41 -2.53 0.73 -4.37
C THR A 41 -1.34 -0.07 -3.87
N PHE A 42 -1.56 -0.94 -2.88
CA PHE A 42 -0.53 -1.84 -2.39
C PHE A 42 -0.72 -3.21 -3.02
N VAL A 43 0.29 -3.69 -3.76
CA VAL A 43 0.27 -4.99 -4.42
C VAL A 43 0.92 -6.01 -3.50
N ASN A 44 0.15 -7.04 -3.13
CA ASN A 44 0.60 -8.14 -2.31
C ASN A 44 0.59 -9.44 -3.12
N THR A 45 1.70 -10.16 -3.17
CA THR A 45 1.73 -11.49 -3.79
C THR A 45 1.04 -12.49 -2.86
N GLU A 46 0.47 -13.57 -3.41
CA GLU A 46 -0.15 -14.62 -2.58
C GLU A 46 0.82 -15.23 -1.57
N TYR A 47 2.10 -15.37 -1.95
CA TYR A 47 3.15 -15.84 -1.05
C TYR A 47 3.30 -14.90 0.17
N ASN A 48 3.36 -13.59 -0.07
CA ASN A 48 3.47 -12.59 0.99
C ASN A 48 2.19 -12.53 1.84
N HIS A 49 1.02 -12.63 1.22
CA HIS A 49 -0.28 -12.69 1.89
C HIS A 49 -0.34 -13.86 2.88
N LYS A 50 -0.05 -15.09 2.43
CA LYS A 50 -0.05 -16.30 3.28
C LYS A 50 0.96 -16.19 4.41
N ARG A 51 2.16 -15.67 4.12
CA ARG A 51 3.22 -15.49 5.13
C ARG A 51 2.83 -14.46 6.19
N LEU A 52 2.21 -13.35 5.79
CA LEU A 52 1.77 -12.31 6.70
C LEU A 52 0.69 -12.83 7.65
N LEU A 53 -0.34 -13.49 7.11
CA LEU A 53 -1.41 -14.11 7.88
C LEU A 53 -0.88 -15.17 8.87
N ARG A 54 0.07 -16.01 8.45
CA ARG A 54 0.71 -16.99 9.35
C ARG A 54 1.47 -16.34 10.50
N SER A 55 2.07 -15.17 10.28
CA SER A 55 2.89 -14.50 11.30
C SER A 55 2.11 -13.59 12.26
N ARG A 56 0.97 -13.04 11.83
CA ARG A 56 0.23 -11.98 12.55
C ARG A 56 -1.27 -12.26 12.73
N GLY A 57 -1.76 -13.38 12.21
CA GLY A 57 -3.16 -13.78 12.27
C GLY A 57 -4.04 -13.14 11.18
N PRO A 58 -5.35 -13.44 11.18
CA PRO A 58 -6.30 -12.99 10.15
C PRO A 58 -6.41 -11.47 10.00
N ASN A 59 -6.15 -10.72 11.07
CA ASN A 59 -6.30 -9.25 11.12
C ASN A 59 -5.03 -8.49 10.73
N ALA A 60 -4.11 -9.15 10.00
CA ALA A 60 -2.80 -8.60 9.65
C ALA A 60 -2.81 -7.66 8.42
N LEU A 61 -3.93 -7.60 7.71
CA LEU A 61 -4.16 -6.82 6.49
C LEU A 61 -5.21 -5.75 6.78
#